data_AF-A0A5C6MF39-F1
#
_entry.id   AF-A0A5C6MF39-F1
#
_cell.length_a   1.000
_cell.length_b   1.000
_cell.length_c   1.000
_cell.angle_alpha   90.00
_cell.angle_beta   90.00
_cell.angle_gamma   90.00
#
_symmetry.space_group_name_H-M   'P 1'
#
loop_
_entity.id
_entity.type
_entity.pdbx_description
1 polymer ?
#
loop_
_entity_poly.entity_id
_entity_poly.type
_entity_poly.pdbx_seq_one_letter_code
_entity_poly.pdbx_strand_id
1 'polypeptide(L)' 'MIAIILGIILLVFPLKNVPSMIKNKKTNNRYFVDDPRILVAKNSNMGSNLNMKNKYAFLFSILLSVVLIISGIYFIVG' A
#
# COMPACT_ATOMS: atom_id res chain seq x y z
N MET A 1 -9.38 -0.92 18.85
CA MET A 1 -8.19 -1.81 18.83
C MET A 1 -8.02 -2.60 17.52
N ILE A 2 -8.99 -3.43 17.08
CA ILE A 2 -8.85 -4.24 15.85
C ILE A 2 -8.54 -3.39 14.60
N ALA A 3 -9.21 -2.25 14.42
CA ALA A 3 -8.98 -1.36 13.28
C ALA A 3 -7.54 -0.83 13.21
N ILE A 4 -6.92 -0.52 14.36
CA ILE A 4 -5.52 -0.09 14.42
C ILE A 4 -4.60 -1.22 13.95
N ILE A 5 -4.81 -2.44 14.45
CA ILE A 5 -4.02 -3.62 14.08
C ILE A 5 -4.12 -3.87 12.58
N LEU A 6 -5.34 -3.84 12.03
CA LEU A 6 -5.57 -4.02 10.59
C LEU A 6 -4.88 -2.91 9.79
N GLY A 7 -4.99 -1.65 10.22
CA GLY A 7 -4.33 -0.53 9.56
C GLY A 7 -2.81 -0.66 9.54
N ILE A 8 -2.19 -1.07 10.66
CA ILE A 8 -0.74 -1.31 10.73
C ILE A 8 -0.33 -2.46 9.79
N ILE A 9 -1.05 -3.58 9.79
CA ILE A 9 -0.78 -4.71 8.90
C ILE A 9 -0.88 -4.28 7.43
N LEU A 10 -1.89 -3.48 7.09
CA LEU A 10 -2.14 -3.02 5.73
C LEU A 10 -1.03 -2.05 5.26
N LEU A 11 -0.42 -1.31 6.19
CA LEU A 11 0.69 -0.38 5.95
C LEU A 11 2.01 -1.10 5.64
N VAL A 12 2.18 -2.37 6.05
CA VAL A 12 3.37 -3.17 5.72
C VAL A 12 3.51 -3.40 4.21
N PHE A 13 2.41 -3.54 3.48
CA PHE A 13 2.44 -3.80 2.03
C PHE A 13 3.06 -2.67 1.20
N PRO A 14 2.61 -1.39 1.33
CA PRO A 14 3.26 -0.29 0.63
C PRO A 14 4.70 -0.10 1.11
N LEU A 15 4.99 -0.22 2.40
CA LEU A 15 6.36 -0.08 2.93
C LEU A 15 7.33 -1.10 2.31
N LYS A 16 6.91 -2.37 2.20
CA LYS A 16 7.70 -3.42 1.53
C LYS A 16 8.01 -3.12 0.07
N ASN A 17 7.22 -2.29 -0.60
CA ASN A 17 7.43 -1.92 -2.00
C ASN A 17 8.34 -0.70 -2.20
N VAL A 18 8.62 0.08 -1.15
CA VAL A 18 9.49 1.27 -1.22
C VAL A 18 10.89 0.97 -1.81
N PRO A 19 11.59 -0.11 -1.42
CA PRO A 19 12.90 -0.43 -2.02
C PRO A 19 12.82 -0.65 -3.54
N SER A 20 11.73 -1.27 -4.01
CA SER A 20 11.51 -1.49 -5.45
C SER A 20 11.24 -0.19 -6.19
N MET A 21 10.55 0.77 -5.56
CA MET A 21 10.31 2.10 -6.12
C MET A 21 11.60 2.91 -6.22
N ILE A 22 12.48 2.82 -5.21
CA ILE A 22 13.81 3.44 -5.24
C ILE A 22 14.64 2.84 -6.37
N LYS A 23 14.60 1.51 -6.55
CA LYS A 23 15.26 0.84 -7.68
C LYS A 23 14.72 1.32 -9.02
N ASN A 24 13.40 1.40 -9.19
CA ASN A 24 12.77 1.90 -10.41
C ASN A 24 13.17 3.34 -10.71
N LYS A 25 13.29 4.20 -9.68
CA LYS A 25 13.75 5.58 -9.87
C LYS A 25 15.17 5.64 -10.40
N LYS A 26 16.05 4.74 -9.95
CA LYS A 26 17.44 4.65 -10.43
C LYS A 26 17.53 4.12 -11.86
N THR A 27 16.70 3.14 -12.24
CA THR A 27 16.79 2.49 -13.57
C THR A 27 15.98 3.20 -14.65
N ASN A 28 14.77 3.66 -14.32
CA ASN A 28 13.78 4.13 -15.28
C ASN A 28 13.42 5.62 -15.08
N ASN A 29 14.09 6.30 -14.15
CA ASN A 29 13.81 7.69 -13.74
C ASN A 29 12.38 7.94 -13.20
N ARG A 30 11.62 6.88 -12.88
CA ARG A 30 10.24 6.91 -12.37
C ARG A 30 10.07 5.97 -11.17
N TYR A 31 9.28 6.36 -10.17
CA TYR A 31 9.02 5.53 -8.99
C TYR A 31 8.01 4.40 -9.26
N PHE A 32 6.99 4.70 -10.05
CA PHE A 32 5.91 3.80 -10.41
C PHE A 32 6.03 3.36 -11.86
N VAL A 33 5.52 2.17 -12.16
CA VAL A 33 5.50 1.62 -13.53
C VAL A 33 4.23 2.11 -14.22
N ASP A 34 4.27 2.32 -15.53
CA ASP A 34 3.11 2.71 -16.35
C ASP A 34 2.11 1.54 -16.56
N ASP A 35 1.88 0.74 -15.52
CA ASP A 35 0.83 -0.27 -15.52
C ASP A 35 -0.46 0.35 -14.97
N PRO A 36 -1.53 0.54 -15.77
CA PRO A 36 -2.76 1.16 -15.32
C PRO A 36 -3.57 0.25 -14.37
N ARG A 37 -3.25 -1.04 -14.27
CA ARG A 37 -4.03 -2.00 -13.48
C ARG A 37 -3.83 -1.75 -11.99
N ILE A 38 -4.91 -1.41 -11.29
CA ILE A 38 -4.95 -1.29 -9.81
C ILE A 38 -4.95 -2.68 -9.17
N LEU A 39 -5.56 -3.66 -9.83
CA LEU A 39 -5.63 -5.05 -9.39
C LEU A 39 -4.83 -5.95 -10.33
N VAL A 40 -4.03 -6.83 -9.75
CA VAL A 40 -3.27 -7.87 -10.44
C VAL A 40 -3.50 -9.21 -9.74
N ALA A 41 -3.29 -10.32 -10.46
CA ALA A 41 -3.51 -11.64 -9.89
C ALA A 41 -2.62 -11.86 -8.66
N LYS A 42 -3.18 -12.44 -7.59
CA LYS A 42 -2.49 -12.69 -6.31
C LYS A 42 -1.15 -13.41 -6.45
N ASN A 43 -1.08 -14.34 -7.42
CA ASN A 43 0.12 -15.12 -7.75
C ASN A 43 1.28 -14.24 -8.24
N SER A 44 0.97 -13.08 -8.82
CA SER A 44 1.96 -12.12 -9.31
C SER A 44 2.43 -11.12 -8.25
N ASN A 45 1.79 -11.06 -7.07
CA ASN A 45 2.01 -9.97 -6.11
C ASN A 45 2.02 -10.38 -4.62
N MET A 46 2.73 -11.47 -4.28
CA MET A 46 3.00 -11.90 -2.89
C MET A 46 1.77 -11.85 -1.97
N GLY A 47 0.64 -12.39 -2.43
CA GLY A 47 -0.54 -12.54 -1.56
C GLY A 47 -1.48 -11.34 -1.50
N SER A 48 -1.22 -10.24 -2.23
CA SER A 48 -2.17 -9.12 -2.39
C SER A 48 -2.62 -8.98 -3.84
N ASN A 49 -3.89 -8.64 -4.05
CA ASN A 49 -4.37 -8.31 -5.39
C ASN A 49 -4.05 -6.87 -5.79
N LEU A 50 -3.64 -6.01 -4.86
CA LEU A 50 -3.33 -4.61 -5.15
C LEU A 50 -1.97 -4.49 -5.83
N ASN A 51 -1.93 -3.82 -6.98
CA ASN A 51 -0.71 -3.57 -7.74
C ASN A 51 0.13 -2.45 -7.10
N MET A 52 1.00 -2.79 -6.16
CA MET A 52 1.84 -1.79 -5.49
C MET A 52 2.85 -1.06 -6.40
N LYS A 53 3.01 -1.48 -7.66
CA LYS A 53 3.78 -0.75 -8.68
C LYS A 53 2.98 0.37 -9.35
N ASN A 54 1.65 0.37 -9.21
CA ASN A 54 0.75 1.42 -9.67
C ASN A 54 0.58 2.48 -8.58
N LYS A 55 0.72 3.76 -8.95
CA LYS A 55 0.64 4.90 -8.03
C LYS A 55 -0.69 4.98 -7.27
N TYR A 56 -1.80 4.67 -7.94
CA TYR A 56 -3.13 4.77 -7.36
C TYR A 56 -3.39 3.65 -6.35
N ALA A 57 -3.00 2.42 -6.68
CA ALA A 57 -3.12 1.29 -5.75
C ALA A 57 -2.23 1.46 -4.51
N PHE A 58 -1.00 1.97 -4.69
CA PHE A 58 -0.10 2.31 -3.59
C PHE A 58 -0.68 3.39 -2.67
N LEU A 59 -1.14 4.51 -3.25
CA LEU A 59 -1.76 5.60 -2.51
C LEU A 59 -3.03 5.16 -1.79
N PHE A 60 -3.87 4.36 -2.44
CA PHE A 60 -5.07 3.79 -1.84
C PHE A 60 -4.74 2.92 -0.63
N SER A 61 -3.70 2.09 -0.72
CA SER A 61 -3.25 1.26 0.41
C SER A 61 -2.80 2.10 1.60
N ILE A 62 -2.06 3.20 1.36
CA ILE A 62 -1.65 4.11 2.43
C ILE A 62 -2.86 4.81 3.04
N LEU A 63 -3.73 5.39 2.21
CA LEU A 63 -4.93 6.10 2.66
C LEU A 63 -5.82 5.19 3.51
N LEU A 64 -6.10 3.98 3.04
CA LEU A 64 -6.92 3.01 3.77
C LEU A 64 -6.30 2.63 5.11
N SER A 65 -4.97 2.43 5.14
CA SER A 65 -4.24 2.14 6.39
C SER A 65 -4.35 3.28 7.39
N VAL A 66 -4.15 4.52 6.94
CA VAL A 66 -4.24 5.73 7.78
C VAL A 66 -5.66 5.93 8.30
N VAL A 67 -6.69 5.77 7.45
CA VAL A 67 -8.09 5.87 7.86
C VAL A 67 -8.44 4.83 8.92
N LEU A 68 -8.00 3.59 8.76
CA LEU A 68 -8.21 2.52 9.76
C LEU A 68 -7.54 2.83 11.10
N ILE A 69 -6.32 3.36 11.08
CA ILE A 69 -5.60 3.75 12.30
C ILE A 69 -6.31 4.91 12.99
N ILE A 70 -6.62 5.99 12.26
CA ILE A 70 -7.29 7.17 12.81
C ILE A 70 -8.66 6.81 13.38
N SER A 71 -9.47 6.07 12.62
CA SER A 71 -10.78 5.60 13.09
C SER A 71 -10.62 4.72 14.33
N GLY A 72 -9.64 3.81 14.32
CA GLY A 72 -9.35 2.95 15.46
C GLY A 72 -8.91 3.70 16.72
N ILE A 73 -8.19 4.82 16.58
CA ILE A 73 -7.82 5.71 17.69
C ILE A 73 -9.04 6.50 18.16
N TYR A 74 -9.80 7.07 17.23
CA TYR A 74 -11.02 7.83 17.54
C TYR A 74 -11.99 7.01 18.39
N PHE A 75 -12.25 5.74 18.03
CA PHE A 75 -13.10 4.84 18.81
C PHE A 75 -12.55 4.42 20.19
N ILE A 76 -11.26 4.65 20.46
CA ILE A 76 -10.67 4.38 21.78
C ILE A 76 -10.74 5.61 22.68
N VAL A 77 -10.58 6.80 22.09
CA VAL A 77 -10.43 8.07 22.82
C VAL A 77 -11.74 8.85 22.94
N GLY A 78 -12.62 8.74 21.93
CA GLY A 78 -13.95 9.36 21.92
C GLY A 78 -15.03 8.39 22.36
#